data_AF-A0A4Y7TMX9-F1
#
_entry.id   AF-A0A4Y7TMX9-F1
#
_cell.length_a   1.000
_cell.length_b   1.000
_cell.length_c   1.000
_cell.angle_alpha   90.00
_cell.angle_beta   90.00
_cell.angle_gamma   90.00
#
_symmetry.space_group_name_H-M   'P 1'
#
loop_
_entity.id
_entity.type
_entity.pdbx_description
1 polymer ?
#
loop_
_entity_poly.entity_id
_entity_poly.type
_entity_poly.pdbx_seq_one_letter_code
_entity_poly.pdbx_strand_id
1 'polypeptide(L)'
;QACEGYTLPIPAGLSPHSSYPFGLHNVQSLPWDYAIRNSSMVLLSHFCEGDARGTGRVCRACQALAENKWVVCILQRMMHGTREGTVWAYHGVAGLIASLKQKNGQIEFYRLRGLNQAQKL
;
A
#
# COMPACT_ATOMS: atom_id res chain seq x y z
N GLN A 1 19.00 23.59 1.29
CA GLN A 1 17.67 23.45 0.64
C GLN A 1 16.97 22.26 1.26
N ALA A 2 15.81 22.47 1.91
CA ALA A 2 15.09 21.39 2.59
C ALA A 2 14.85 20.19 1.67
N CYS A 3 15.08 18.99 2.18
CA CYS A 3 14.88 17.76 1.41
C CYS A 3 13.39 17.51 1.17
N GLU A 4 12.98 17.38 -0.09
CA GLU A 4 11.58 17.14 -0.47
C GLU A 4 11.13 15.70 -0.22
N GLY A 5 12.08 14.75 -0.09
CA GLY A 5 11.79 13.32 0.05
C GLY A 5 11.67 12.61 -1.30
N TYR A 6 11.54 11.29 -1.28
CA TYR A 6 11.36 10.48 -2.48
C TYR A 6 9.89 10.35 -2.84
N THR A 7 9.49 10.88 -4.01
CA THR A 7 8.13 10.70 -4.52
C THR A 7 7.96 9.28 -5.04
N LEU A 8 7.06 8.53 -4.40
CA LEU A 8 6.74 7.16 -4.78
C LEU A 8 5.95 7.17 -6.11
N PRO A 9 6.39 6.46 -7.16
CA PRO A 9 5.71 6.43 -8.45
C PRO A 9 4.47 5.52 -8.38
N ILE A 10 3.38 6.05 -7.82
CA ILE A 10 2.09 5.36 -7.74
C ILE A 10 1.60 5.05 -9.17
N PRO A 11 1.26 3.79 -9.49
CA PRO A 11 0.75 3.43 -10.82
C PRO A 11 -0.50 4.22 -11.22
N ALA A 12 -0.66 4.49 -12.51
CA ALA A 12 -1.80 5.25 -13.03
C ALA A 12 -3.14 4.59 -12.66
N GLY A 13 -4.13 5.41 -12.31
CA GLY A 13 -5.46 4.94 -11.87
C GLY A 13 -5.52 4.45 -10.42
N LEU A 14 -4.38 4.38 -9.71
CA LEU A 14 -4.32 4.05 -8.30
C LEU A 14 -4.20 5.31 -7.43
N SER A 15 -4.74 5.23 -6.21
CA SER A 15 -4.63 6.30 -5.22
C SER A 15 -3.65 5.89 -4.12
N PRO A 16 -2.73 6.76 -3.68
CA PRO A 16 -1.85 6.45 -2.56
C PRO A 16 -2.63 6.17 -1.27
N HIS A 17 -3.83 6.74 -1.11
CA HIS A 17 -4.67 6.56 0.08
C HIS A 17 -5.27 5.15 0.18
N SER A 18 -5.52 4.50 -0.95
CA SER A 18 -6.23 3.22 -0.98
C SER A 18 -5.35 2.05 -1.42
N SER A 19 -4.30 2.32 -2.19
CA SER A 19 -3.42 1.29 -2.74
C SER A 19 -2.17 1.05 -1.89
N TYR A 20 -1.67 2.06 -1.17
CA TYR A 20 -0.48 1.87 -0.32
C TYR A 20 -0.81 0.99 0.90
N PRO A 21 -0.01 -0.04 1.19
CA PRO A 21 -0.23 -0.94 2.32
C PRO A 21 0.27 -0.33 3.63
N PHE A 22 -0.46 0.64 4.19
CA PHE A 22 -0.10 1.31 5.45
C PHE A 22 0.15 0.34 6.61
N GLY A 23 -0.56 -0.79 6.63
CA GLY A 23 -0.38 -1.83 7.64
C GLY A 23 1.05 -2.40 7.71
N LEU A 24 1.86 -2.28 6.66
CA LEU A 24 3.25 -2.74 6.69
C LEU A 24 4.09 -2.03 7.73
N HIS A 25 3.81 -0.76 8.03
CA HIS A 25 4.52 0.00 9.05
C HIS A 25 4.32 -0.57 10.47
N ASN A 26 3.26 -1.35 10.69
CA ASN A 26 3.00 -1.99 11.99
C ASN A 26 3.71 -3.34 12.15
N VAL A 27 4.13 -3.97 11.05
CA VAL A 27 4.66 -5.35 11.05
C VAL A 27 6.09 -5.45 10.52
N GLN A 28 6.58 -4.40 9.88
CA GLN A 28 7.96 -4.29 9.38
C GLN A 28 8.56 -2.98 9.89
N SER A 29 9.83 -3.03 10.30
CA SER A 29 10.62 -1.83 10.59
C SER A 29 11.06 -1.19 9.28
N LEU A 30 10.14 -0.49 8.61
CA LEU A 30 10.42 0.22 7.37
C LEU A 30 11.26 1.47 7.66
N PRO A 31 12.44 1.66 7.02
CA PRO A 31 13.37 2.74 7.34
C PRO A 31 12.99 4.09 6.70
N TRP A 32 11.69 4.40 6.66
CA TRP A 32 11.17 5.66 6.15
C TRP A 32 9.83 6.02 6.77
N ASP A 33 9.59 7.31 6.90
CA ASP A 33 8.26 7.87 7.13
C ASP A 33 7.57 8.15 5.79
N TYR A 34 6.25 8.37 5.83
CA TYR A 34 5.47 8.70 4.65
C TYR A 34 4.66 9.98 4.86
N ALA A 35 4.41 10.70 3.77
CA ALA A 35 3.49 11.81 3.70
C ALA A 35 2.70 11.74 2.38
N ILE A 36 1.51 12.33 2.37
CA ILE A 36 0.77 12.57 1.12
C ILE A 36 0.71 14.07 0.90
N ARG A 37 1.23 14.53 -0.24
CA ARG A 37 1.29 15.95 -0.64
C ARG A 37 0.80 16.08 -2.07
N ASN A 38 -0.19 16.93 -2.32
CA ASN A 38 -0.78 17.12 -3.65
C ASN A 38 -1.14 15.79 -4.34
N SER A 39 -1.82 14.90 -3.59
CA SER A 39 -2.21 13.55 -4.05
C SER A 39 -1.04 12.63 -4.43
N SER A 40 0.21 13.01 -4.13
CA SER A 40 1.40 12.19 -4.34
C SER A 40 1.91 11.67 -3.00
N MET A 41 2.34 10.40 -2.98
CA MET A 41 2.98 9.83 -1.80
C MET A 41 4.47 10.15 -1.82
N VAL A 42 4.97 10.64 -0.70
CA VAL A 42 6.38 10.99 -0.49
C VAL A 42 6.90 10.13 0.66
N LEU A 43 8.06 9.50 0.45
CA LEU A 43 8.78 8.74 1.46
C LEU A 43 10.00 9.54 1.94
N LEU A 44 10.15 9.67 3.24
CA LEU A 44 11.28 10.34 3.88
C LEU A 44 12.13 9.30 4.60
N SER A 45 13.37 9.08 4.18
CA SER A 45 14.24 8.12 4.84
C SER A 45 14.51 8.56 6.29
N HIS A 46 14.56 7.62 7.23
CA HIS A 46 14.99 7.91 8.61
C HIS A 46 16.46 8.36 8.69
N PHE A 47 17.24 8.11 7.65
CA PHE A 47 18.61 8.64 7.50
C PHE A 47 18.65 10.02 6.83
N CYS A 48 17.50 10.63 6.56
CA CYS A 48 17.43 11.99 6.05
C CYS A 48 17.68 12.99 7.16
N GLU A 49 18.65 13.87 6.97
CA GLU A 49 18.95 14.96 7.91
C GLU A 49 18.12 16.24 7.65
N GLY A 50 17.10 16.16 6.80
CA GLY A 50 16.21 17.29 6.48
C GLY A 50 16.74 18.25 5.41
N ASP A 51 17.98 18.10 4.93
CA ASP A 51 18.58 18.94 3.90
C ASP A 51 19.08 18.12 2.70
N ALA A 52 18.93 18.68 1.50
CA ALA A 52 19.37 18.03 0.27
C ALA A 52 20.87 18.16 0.01
N ARG A 53 21.65 18.89 0.83
CA ARG A 53 23.13 19.00 0.78
C ARG A 53 23.70 19.20 -0.63
N GLY A 54 23.02 19.99 -1.47
CA GLY A 54 23.48 20.31 -2.83
C GLY A 54 23.25 19.21 -3.88
N THR A 55 22.58 18.10 -3.57
CA THR A 55 22.21 17.05 -4.56
C THR A 55 20.94 17.37 -5.35
N GLY A 56 20.53 18.65 -5.38
CA GLY A 56 19.25 19.11 -5.90
C GLY A 56 18.19 19.21 -4.80
N ARG A 57 16.99 18.65 -5.04
CA ARG A 57 15.82 18.75 -4.14
C ARG A 57 15.68 17.60 -3.16
N VAL A 58 16.33 16.47 -3.42
CA VAL A 58 16.22 15.23 -2.63
C VAL A 58 17.61 14.77 -2.24
N CYS A 59 17.82 14.45 -0.96
CA CYS A 59 19.10 13.97 -0.45
C CYS A 59 19.39 12.52 -0.90
N ARG A 60 20.65 12.08 -0.80
CA ARG A 60 21.08 10.72 -1.19
C ARG A 60 20.33 9.62 -0.43
N ALA A 61 20.08 9.80 0.86
CA ALA A 61 19.37 8.82 1.68
C ALA A 61 17.93 8.59 1.19
N CYS A 62 17.23 9.67 0.84
CA CYS A 62 15.90 9.58 0.24
C CYS A 62 15.95 9.01 -1.18
N GLN A 63 16.91 9.41 -2.02
CA GLN A 63 17.06 8.84 -3.37
C GLN A 63 17.26 7.33 -3.34
N ALA A 64 18.03 6.81 -2.38
CA ALA A 64 18.26 5.38 -2.20
C ALA A 64 16.99 4.56 -1.90
N LEU A 65 15.89 5.19 -1.49
CA LEU A 65 14.60 4.50 -1.33
C LEU A 65 14.05 3.94 -2.64
N ALA A 66 14.42 4.51 -3.79
CA ALA A 66 14.02 4.00 -5.10
C ALA A 66 14.46 2.55 -5.35
N GLU A 67 15.59 2.16 -4.78
CA GLU A 67 16.19 0.82 -4.91
C GLU A 67 15.94 -0.05 -3.68
N ASN A 68 15.25 0.47 -2.66
CA ASN A 68 14.95 -0.29 -1.47
C ASN A 68 14.02 -1.47 -1.80
N LYS A 69 14.44 -2.69 -1.45
CA LYS A 69 13.68 -3.93 -1.74
C LYS A 69 12.21 -3.88 -1.33
N TRP A 70 11.91 -3.24 -0.20
CA TRP A 70 10.54 -3.15 0.30
C TRP A 70 9.71 -2.16 -0.50
N VAL A 71 10.28 -1.02 -0.89
CA VAL A 71 9.63 -0.06 -1.80
C VAL A 71 9.30 -0.72 -3.13
N VAL A 72 10.26 -1.43 -3.72
CA VAL A 72 10.07 -2.17 -4.97
C VAL A 72 8.96 -3.22 -4.82
N CYS A 73 8.98 -4.02 -3.75
CA CYS A 73 7.93 -5.01 -3.49
C CYS A 73 6.54 -4.39 -3.28
N ILE A 74 6.45 -3.23 -2.63
CA ILE A 74 5.20 -2.50 -2.44
C ILE A 74 4.64 -2.07 -3.79
N LEU A 75 5.47 -1.45 -4.64
CA LEU A 75 5.07 -1.01 -5.98
C LEU A 75 4.59 -2.18 -6.85
N GLN A 76 5.30 -3.31 -6.81
CA GLN A 76 4.90 -4.53 -7.53
C GLN A 76 3.53 -5.05 -7.08
N ARG A 77 3.25 -5.04 -5.77
CA ARG A 77 1.95 -5.46 -5.22
C ARG A 77 0.84 -4.46 -5.54
N MET A 78 1.13 -3.18 -5.56
CA MET A 78 0.17 -2.16 -5.99
C MET A 78 -0.21 -2.36 -7.45
N MET A 79 0.76 -2.68 -8.31
CA MET A 79 0.55 -2.88 -9.74
C MET A 79 -0.15 -4.20 -10.10
N HIS A 80 0.22 -5.31 -9.44
CA HIS A 80 -0.24 -6.65 -9.79
C HIS A 80 -1.26 -7.24 -8.82
N GLY A 81 -1.59 -6.51 -7.75
CA GLY A 81 -2.37 -7.03 -6.65
C GLY A 81 -1.56 -7.93 -5.70
N THR A 82 -2.25 -8.43 -4.68
CA THR A 82 -1.74 -9.37 -3.69
C THR A 82 -2.27 -10.78 -3.98
N ARG A 83 -1.48 -11.81 -3.69
CA ARG A 83 -1.92 -13.21 -3.83
C ARG A 83 -2.91 -13.58 -2.75
N GLU A 84 -3.79 -14.54 -3.03
CA GLU A 84 -4.65 -15.14 -2.01
C GLU A 84 -3.80 -15.70 -0.85
N GLY A 85 -4.28 -15.55 0.39
CA GLY A 85 -3.53 -15.92 1.60
C GLY A 85 -2.43 -14.95 2.01
N THR A 86 -2.18 -13.86 1.27
CA THR A 86 -1.25 -12.81 1.70
C THR A 86 -1.73 -12.17 3.00
N VAL A 87 -0.82 -12.03 3.97
CA VAL A 87 -1.06 -11.35 5.26
C VAL A 87 -1.68 -9.96 5.05
N TRP A 88 -2.73 -9.64 5.82
CA TRP A 88 -3.55 -8.44 5.66
C TRP A 88 -2.77 -7.11 5.65
N ALA A 89 -1.67 -7.04 6.40
CA ALA A 89 -0.81 -5.85 6.44
C ALA A 89 -0.24 -5.44 5.08
N TYR A 90 -0.12 -6.37 4.12
CA TYR A 90 0.38 -6.10 2.76
C TYR A 90 -0.70 -5.61 1.80
N HIS A 91 -1.95 -5.49 2.24
CA HIS A 91 -3.04 -5.00 1.40
C HIS A 91 -3.24 -3.50 1.66
N GLY A 92 -3.41 -2.75 0.57
CA GLY A 92 -4.01 -1.41 0.67
C GLY A 92 -5.49 -1.51 1.06
N VAL A 93 -6.07 -0.40 1.52
CA VAL A 93 -7.48 -0.30 1.91
C VAL A 93 -8.43 -0.77 0.79
N ALA A 94 -8.12 -0.47 -0.48
CA ALA A 94 -8.92 -0.95 -1.62
C ALA A 94 -8.96 -2.47 -1.70
N GLY A 95 -7.82 -3.14 -1.49
CA GLY A 95 -7.73 -4.60 -1.47
C GLY A 95 -8.54 -5.21 -0.33
N LEU A 96 -8.45 -4.62 0.88
CA LEU A 96 -9.24 -5.07 2.04
C LEU A 96 -10.75 -4.94 1.79
N ILE A 97 -11.21 -3.83 1.20
CA ILE A 97 -12.62 -3.63 0.84
C ILE A 97 -13.07 -4.67 -0.21
N ALA A 98 -12.23 -4.95 -1.22
CA ALA A 98 -12.54 -5.94 -2.23
C ALA A 98 -12.71 -7.35 -1.62
N SER A 99 -11.78 -7.75 -0.73
CA SER A 99 -11.89 -9.02 0.01
C SER A 99 -13.13 -9.09 0.88
N LEU A 100 -13.51 -7.99 1.55
CA LEU A 100 -14.73 -7.95 2.36
C LEU A 100 -15.99 -8.11 1.50
N LYS A 101 -16.07 -7.42 0.36
CA LYS A 101 -17.19 -7.55 -0.59
C LYS A 101 -17.32 -8.98 -1.11
N GLN A 102 -16.20 -9.61 -1.47
CA GLN A 102 -16.18 -11.00 -1.92
C GLN A 102 -16.72 -11.94 -0.84
N LYS A 103 -16.26 -11.78 0.41
CA LYS A 103 -16.70 -12.61 1.54
C LYS A 103 -18.19 -12.43 1.82
N ASN A 104 -18.71 -11.20 1.79
CA ASN A 104 -20.14 -10.93 1.96
C ASN A 104 -20.98 -11.60 0.87
N GLY A 105 -20.52 -11.57 -0.39
CA GLY A 105 -21.18 -12.28 -1.49
C GLY A 105 -21.25 -13.79 -1.28
N GLN A 106 -20.16 -14.40 -0.77
CA GLN A 106 -20.15 -15.83 -0.46
C GLN A 106 -21.11 -16.18 0.67
N ILE A 107 -21.15 -15.38 1.74
CA ILE A 107 -22.08 -15.58 2.86
C ILE A 107 -23.53 -15.56 2.36
N GLU A 108 -23.89 -14.57 1.54
CA GLU A 108 -25.24 -14.45 1.02
C GLU A 108 -25.60 -15.62 0.08
N PHE A 109 -24.67 -16.05 -0.76
CA PHE A 109 -24.86 -17.24 -1.60
C PHE A 109 -25.21 -18.49 -0.78
N TYR A 110 -24.46 -18.76 0.30
CA TYR A 110 -24.73 -19.93 1.15
C TYR A 110 -26.03 -19.78 1.94
N ARG A 111 -26.37 -18.57 2.38
CA ARG A 111 -27.64 -18.28 3.06
C ARG A 111 -28.83 -18.62 2.16
N LEU A 112 -28.84 -18.12 0.92
CA LEU A 112 -29.89 -18.38 -0.06
C LEU A 112 -29.97 -19.87 -0.42
N ARG A 113 -28.83 -20.55 -0.56
CA ARG A 113 -28.79 -22.00 -0.81
C ARG A 113 -29.41 -22.80 0.33
N GLY A 114 -29.12 -22.45 1.58
CA GLY A 114 -29.71 -23.09 2.75
C GLY A 114 -31.23 -22.92 2.83
N LEU A 115 -31.73 -21.69 2.58
CA LEU A 115 -33.17 -21.41 2.54
C LEU A 115 -33.88 -22.26 1.47
N ASN A 116 -33.32 -22.31 0.27
CA ASN A 116 -33.89 -23.09 -0.84
C ASN A 116 -33.85 -24.61 -0.57
N GLN A 117 -32.89 -25.12 0.20
CA GLN A 117 -32.86 -26.52 0.62
C GLN A 117 -33.91 -26.82 1.69
N ALA A 118 -34.12 -25.91 2.64
CA ALA A 118 -35.14 -26.07 3.68
C ALA A 118 -36.57 -26.01 3.13
N GLN A 119 -36.83 -25.22 2.08
CA GLN A 119 -38.13 -25.13 1.41
C GLN A 119 -38.45 -26.30 0.48
N LYS A 120 -37.49 -27.18 0.19
CA LYS A 120 -37.67 -28.38 -0.64
C LYS A 120 -38.08 -29.62 0.17
N LEU A 121 -38.23 -29.49 1.49
CA LEU A 121 -38.75 -30.49 2.41
C LEU A 121 -40.19 -30.12 2.79
#